data_AF-A0A8S2YJJ5-F1
#
_entry.id   AF-A0A8S2YJJ5-F1
#
_cell.length_a   1.000
_cell.length_b   1.000
_cell.length_c   1.000
_cell.angle_alpha   90.00
_cell.angle_beta   90.00
_cell.angle_gamma   90.00
#
_symmetry.space_group_name_H-M   'P 1'
#
loop_
_entity.id
_entity.type
_entity.pdbx_description
1 polymer ?
#
loop_
_entity_poly.entity_id
_entity_poly.type
_entity_poly.pdbx_seq_one_letter_code
_entity_poly.pdbx_strand_id
1 'polypeptide(L)' 'FIISGTPLDIQLAQESNQIQAIVHLGFGAQELGEALRLVMIGDGISKFGRLPYTWPKKLSDLPGDITQYDMTSGFTYRYS' A
#
# COMPACT_ATOMS: atom_id res chain seq x y z
N PHE A 1 3.73 4.30 -10.29
CA PHE A 1 4.02 4.73 -8.91
C PHE A 1 2.75 5.22 -8.26
N ILE A 2 2.55 4.95 -6.98
CA ILE A 2 1.38 5.40 -6.21
C ILE A 2 1.89 6.23 -5.04
N ILE A 3 1.45 7.48 -4.95
CA ILE A 3 1.73 8.42 -3.84
C ILE A 3 0.40 8.64 -3.12
N SER A 4 0.18 7.92 -2.03
CA SER A 4 -1.05 8.01 -1.24
C SER A 4 -0.80 7.65 0.22
N GLY A 5 -1.65 8.16 1.11
CA GLY A 5 -1.68 7.76 2.52
C GLY A 5 -2.62 6.60 2.81
N THR A 6 -3.50 6.28 1.87
CA THR A 6 -4.58 5.30 1.99
C THR A 6 -4.51 4.27 0.85
N PRO A 7 -5.12 3.09 1.03
CA PRO A 7 -5.38 2.18 -0.08
C PRO A 7 -6.17 2.88 -1.19
N LEU A 8 -5.81 2.59 -2.43
CA LEU A 8 -6.52 3.01 -3.64
C LEU A 8 -6.89 1.78 -4.45
N ASP A 9 -7.92 1.89 -5.28
CA ASP A 9 -8.22 0.82 -6.23
C ASP A 9 -7.06 0.67 -7.22
N ILE A 10 -6.50 -0.53 -7.29
CA ILE A 10 -5.40 -0.91 -8.19
C ILE A 10 -5.79 -2.03 -9.15
N GLN A 11 -7.09 -2.36 -9.29
CA GLN A 11 -7.57 -3.45 -10.15
C GLN A 11 -7.07 -3.30 -11.60
N LEU A 12 -7.14 -2.09 -12.17
CA LEU A 12 -6.61 -1.82 -13.50
C LEU A 12 -5.12 -2.21 -13.64
N ALA A 13 -4.33 -1.96 -12.59
CA ALA A 13 -2.92 -2.30 -12.57
C ALA A 13 -2.65 -3.79 -12.36
N GLN A 14 -3.57 -4.50 -11.72
CA GLN A 14 -3.51 -5.96 -11.54
C GLN A 14 -3.94 -6.73 -12.79
N GLU A 15 -4.89 -6.20 -13.55
CA GLU A 15 -5.46 -6.85 -14.75
C GLU A 15 -4.67 -6.53 -16.03
N SER A 16 -3.90 -5.44 -16.05
CA SER A 16 -3.14 -5.03 -17.22
C SER A 16 -1.80 -5.76 -17.33
N ASN A 17 -1.60 -6.46 -18.44
CA ASN A 17 -0.31 -7.07 -18.79
C ASN A 17 0.79 -6.03 -19.14
N GLN A 18 0.45 -4.74 -19.24
CA GLN A 18 1.41 -3.68 -19.53
C GLN A 18 2.11 -3.16 -18.26
N ILE A 19 1.54 -3.42 -17.08
CA ILE A 19 2.08 -2.92 -15.82
C ILE A 19 2.94 -3.99 -15.18
N GLN A 20 4.25 -3.76 -15.15
CA GLN A 20 5.23 -4.74 -14.67
C GLN A 20 5.46 -4.68 -13.16
N ALA A 21 5.25 -3.52 -12.54
CA ALA A 21 5.48 -3.32 -11.13
C ALA A 21 4.62 -2.19 -10.56
N ILE A 22 4.18 -2.38 -9.31
CA ILE A 22 3.48 -1.37 -8.52
C ILE A 22 4.40 -1.01 -7.34
N VAL A 23 4.71 0.28 -7.20
CA VAL A 23 5.49 0.81 -6.09
C VAL A 23 4.67 1.87 -5.36
N HIS A 24 4.36 1.59 -4.10
CA HIS A 24 3.68 2.49 -3.18
C HIS A 24 4.69 3.27 -2.36
N LEU A 25 4.61 4.61 -2.44
CA LEU A 25 5.63 5.53 -1.93
C LEU A 25 5.24 6.23 -0.63
N GLY A 26 3.97 6.18 -0.22
CA GLY A 26 3.49 6.97 0.92
C GLY A 26 3.73 8.47 0.69
N PHE A 27 4.19 9.16 1.74
CA PHE A 27 4.58 10.58 1.69
C PHE A 27 6.01 10.77 2.22
N GLY A 28 7.00 10.78 1.32
CA GLY A 28 8.42 10.98 1.64
C GLY A 28 8.89 12.44 1.66
N ALA A 29 7.97 13.41 1.62
CA ALA A 29 8.25 14.85 1.60
C ALA A 29 9.29 15.24 0.51
N GLN A 30 10.19 16.17 0.83
CA GLN A 30 11.22 16.69 -0.07
C GLN A 30 12.24 15.63 -0.53
N GLU A 31 12.47 14.58 0.27
CA GLU A 31 13.46 13.53 -0.01
C GLU A 31 12.88 12.35 -0.83
N LEU A 32 11.58 12.40 -1.16
CA LEU A 32 10.89 11.32 -1.86
C LEU A 32 11.60 10.92 -3.17
N GLY A 33 12.02 11.92 -3.94
CA GLY A 33 12.68 11.70 -5.24
C GLY A 33 14.03 11.00 -5.10
N GLU A 34 14.85 11.43 -4.14
CA GLU A 34 16.16 10.83 -3.90
C GLU A 34 16.03 9.42 -3.31
N ALA A 35 15.12 9.22 -2.36
CA ALA A 35 14.83 7.90 -1.82
C ALA A 35 14.34 6.93 -2.91
N LEU A 36 13.46 7.38 -3.80
CA LEU A 36 12.99 6.58 -4.93
C LEU A 36 14.13 6.24 -5.89
N ARG A 37 14.99 7.21 -6.22
CA ARG A 37 16.16 7.01 -7.09
C ARG A 37 17.08 5.93 -6.54
N LEU A 38 17.40 5.99 -5.25
CA LEU A 38 18.26 5.02 -4.58
C LEU A 38 17.68 3.60 -4.59
N VAL A 39 16.36 3.46 -4.44
CA VAL A 39 15.70 2.14 -4.46
C VAL A 39 15.62 1.54 -5.86
N MET A 40 15.40 2.36 -6.89
CA MET A 40 15.18 1.90 -8.27
C MET A 40 16.46 1.65 -9.06
N ILE A 41 17.45 2.54 -8.93
CA ILE A 41 18.66 2.55 -9.76
C ILE A 41 19.94 2.68 -8.93
N GLY A 42 19.86 2.60 -7.61
CA GLY A 42 21.03 2.69 -6.74
C GLY A 42 21.89 1.42 -6.80
N ASP A 43 23.18 1.59 -6.48
CA ASP A 43 24.18 0.51 -6.52
C ASP A 43 24.05 -0.51 -5.37
N GLY A 44 23.03 -0.37 -4.51
CA GLY A 44 22.79 -1.21 -3.34
C GLY A 44 21.64 -2.20 -3.50
N ILE A 45 21.53 -3.17 -2.57
CA ILE A 45 20.39 -4.08 -2.50
C ILE A 45 19.12 -3.28 -2.24
N SER A 46 18.15 -3.31 -3.17
CA SER A 46 16.86 -2.63 -3.03
C SER A 46 16.14 -3.11 -1.78
N LYS A 47 16.02 -2.23 -0.78
CA LYS A 47 15.26 -2.49 0.45
C LYS A 47 13.89 -1.84 0.32
N PHE A 48 12.86 -2.68 0.24
CA PHE A 48 11.46 -2.23 0.23
C PHE A 48 10.84 -2.40 1.62
N GLY A 49 10.00 -1.43 2.01
CA GLY A 49 9.15 -1.55 3.19
C GLY A 49 8.02 -2.57 2.98
N ARG A 50 7.37 -2.96 4.08
CA ARG A 50 6.11 -3.72 4.06
C ARG A 50 4.95 -2.76 4.33
N LEU A 51 3.77 -3.06 3.78
CA LEU A 51 2.57 -2.28 4.04
C LEU A 51 2.20 -2.36 5.54
N PRO A 52 1.98 -1.22 6.21
CA PRO A 52 1.60 -1.20 7.63
C PRO A 52 0.10 -1.41 7.86
N TYR A 53 -0.70 -1.47 6.79
CA TYR A 53 -2.15 -1.64 6.82
C TYR A 53 -2.65 -2.59 5.72
N THR A 54 -3.89 -3.05 5.85
CA THR A 54 -4.55 -3.89 4.85
C THR A 54 -4.91 -3.08 3.61
N TRP A 55 -4.64 -3.62 2.42
CA TRP A 55 -5.09 -3.08 1.14
C TRP A 55 -6.29 -3.91 0.65
N PRO A 56 -7.54 -3.50 0.94
CA PRO A 56 -8.73 -4.29 0.61
C PRO A 56 -8.93 -4.40 -0.90
N LYS A 57 -9.52 -5.51 -1.37
CA LYS A 57 -9.83 -5.70 -2.80
C LYS A 57 -11.09 -4.94 -3.21
N LYS A 58 -12.05 -4.83 -2.30
CA LYS A 58 -13.33 -4.10 -2.48
C LYS A 58 -13.75 -3.46 -1.16
N LEU A 59 -14.62 -2.45 -1.26
CA LEU A 59 -15.11 -1.70 -0.10
C LEU A 59 -15.78 -2.58 0.96
N SER A 60 -16.46 -3.65 0.55
CA SER A 60 -17.11 -4.59 1.48
C SER A 60 -16.17 -5.51 2.25
N ASP A 61 -14.86 -5.52 1.93
CA ASP A 61 -13.86 -6.23 2.72
C ASP A 61 -13.41 -5.42 3.95
N LEU A 62 -13.78 -4.13 4.02
CA LEU A 62 -13.53 -3.31 5.20
C LEU A 62 -14.57 -3.64 6.28
N PRO A 63 -14.15 -3.75 7.55
CA PRO A 63 -15.09 -3.85 8.65
C PRO A 63 -15.99 -2.61 8.64
N GLY A 64 -17.28 -2.80 8.90
CA GLY A 64 -18.31 -1.78 8.72
C GLY A 64 -18.10 -0.53 9.59
N ASP A 65 -18.81 -0.45 10.71
CA ASP A 65 -18.79 0.74 11.56
C ASP A 65 -17.48 0.85 12.35
N ILE A 66 -16.64 1.83 12.00
CA ILE A 66 -15.37 2.12 12.68
C ILE A 66 -15.56 2.62 14.13
N THR A 67 -16.79 2.97 14.52
CA THR A 67 -17.10 3.36 15.91
C THR A 67 -17.28 2.16 16.84
N GLN A 68 -17.31 0.93 16.31
CA GLN A 68 -17.28 -0.27 17.12
C GLN A 68 -15.85 -0.57 17.59
N TYR A 69 -15.51 -0.09 18.79
CA TYR A 69 -14.21 -0.30 19.44
C TYR A 69 -14.10 -1.66 20.13
N ASP A 70 -14.51 -2.72 19.44
CA ASP A 70 -14.30 -4.09 19.91
C ASP A 70 -13.18 -4.75 19.07
N MET A 71 -12.11 -5.15 19.75
CA MET A 71 -10.95 -5.77 19.10
C MET A 71 -11.24 -7.23 18.68
N THR A 72 -12.33 -7.83 19.17
CA THR A 72 -12.74 -9.20 18.87
C THR A 72 -13.74 -9.29 17.72
N SER A 73 -14.46 -8.20 17.42
CA SER A 73 -15.29 -8.03 16.22
C SER A 73 -14.47 -7.68 14.97
N GLY A 74 -13.14 -7.77 15.12
CA GLY A 74 -12.07 -7.79 14.14
C GLY A 74 -12.01 -6.61 13.18
N PHE A 75 -10.89 -5.92 13.26
CA PHE A 75 -10.51 -4.86 12.37
C PHE A 75 -9.09 -5.17 11.86
N THR A 76 -8.75 -4.76 10.64
CA THR A 76 -7.41 -4.84 10.00
C THR A 76 -6.94 -6.25 9.58
N TYR A 77 -5.62 -6.44 9.43
CA TYR A 77 -4.94 -7.69 8.97
C TYR A 77 -5.06 -8.85 9.95
N ARG A 78 -5.73 -8.65 11.10
CA ARG A 78 -5.94 -9.69 12.13
C ARG A 78 -7.03 -10.70 11.78
N TYR A 79 -7.48 -10.72 10.52
CA TYR A 79 -8.40 -11.74 10.01
C TYR A 79 -7.69 -12.74 9.10
N SER A 80 -7.88 -14.01 9.44
CA SER A 80 -7.68 -15.21 8.62
C SER A 80 -8.93 -16.08 8.75
#